data_AF-A0AAV0LLX2-F1
#
_entry.id   AF-A0AAV0LLX2-F1
#
_cell.length_a   1.000
_cell.length_b   1.000
_cell.length_c   1.000
_cell.angle_alpha   90.00
_cell.angle_beta   90.00
_cell.angle_gamma   90.00
#
_symmetry.space_group_name_H-M   'P 1'
#
loop_
_entity.id
_entity.type
_entity.pdbx_description
1 polymer ?
#
loop_
_entity_poly.entity_id
_entity_poly.type
_entity_poly.pdbx_seq_one_letter_code
_entity_poly.pdbx_strand_id
1 'polypeptide(L)'
;VIDQLFDRVLPSGPTEVDYVAQVANWLPSGLPSVLPATVEPNLGKLAVSGHSRGGKSAFALALGYAETPLVDGVTISAIVGVDPVAGRSKNRRTDPRILTYEPHSFNLSVPVSVIGTGLGNKGKSLLTPPCAPDEVNHVEFYRESRAPASHFVASDYGHMDMLNDWFLGMMCRSGRGPRGPMRRAVGGIVVAFLKAYLEGRRDDYVAILENPLAAPVKLSPVDNIVPYATLAGGGLNLAAA
;
A
#
# COMPACT_ATOMS: atom_id res chain seq x y z
N VAL A 1 -18.49 -17.88 2.68
CA VAL A 1 -17.06 -18.05 3.07
C VAL A 1 -16.32 -18.33 1.78
N ILE A 2 -15.63 -17.33 1.23
CA ILE A 2 -14.81 -17.55 0.02
C ILE A 2 -13.54 -18.23 0.53
N ASP A 3 -13.51 -19.55 0.45
CA ASP A 3 -12.28 -20.33 0.47
C ASP A 3 -11.43 -19.86 -0.73
N GLN A 4 -10.59 -18.84 -0.52
CA GLN A 4 -9.41 -18.67 -1.35
C GLN A 4 -8.45 -19.78 -0.95
N LEU A 5 -8.75 -20.96 -1.48
CA LEU A 5 -7.92 -22.14 -1.49
C LEU A 5 -6.65 -21.74 -2.23
N PHE A 6 -5.63 -21.32 -1.48
CA PHE A 6 -4.28 -21.23 -1.99
C PHE A 6 -3.94 -22.62 -2.54
N ASP A 7 -3.79 -22.69 -3.85
CA ASP A 7 -3.09 -23.80 -4.48
C ASP A 7 -1.75 -24.00 -3.74
N ARG A 8 -1.26 -25.24 -3.64
CA ARG A 8 -0.01 -25.55 -2.90
C ARG A 8 1.21 -24.76 -3.40
N VAL A 9 1.08 -24.08 -4.55
CA VAL A 9 2.05 -23.18 -5.16
C VAL A 9 1.46 -21.76 -5.17
N LEU A 10 2.18 -20.81 -4.56
CA LEU A 10 1.79 -19.40 -4.67
C LEU A 10 1.81 -18.96 -6.14
N PRO A 11 0.82 -18.17 -6.60
CA PRO A 11 0.79 -17.68 -7.98
C PRO A 11 2.05 -16.88 -8.31
N SER A 12 2.37 -16.77 -9.60
CA SER A 12 3.44 -15.89 -10.07
C SER A 12 3.08 -14.42 -9.81
N GLY A 13 4.07 -13.52 -9.76
CA GLY A 13 3.79 -12.11 -9.55
C GLY A 13 2.95 -11.46 -10.68
N PRO A 14 3.18 -11.74 -11.97
CA PRO A 14 2.28 -11.31 -13.04
C PRO A 14 0.85 -11.84 -12.86
N THR A 15 0.70 -13.12 -12.49
CA THR A 15 -0.61 -13.72 -12.21
C THR A 15 -1.33 -13.02 -11.05
N GLU A 16 -0.61 -12.64 -9.99
CA GLU A 16 -1.19 -11.85 -8.90
C GLU A 16 -1.71 -10.50 -9.39
N VAL A 17 -0.98 -9.82 -10.28
CA VAL A 17 -1.41 -8.53 -10.86
C VAL A 17 -2.68 -8.70 -11.69
N ASP A 18 -2.74 -9.75 -12.51
CA ASP A 18 -3.93 -10.06 -13.32
C ASP A 18 -5.14 -10.42 -12.47
N TYR A 19 -4.96 -11.12 -11.34
CA TYR A 19 -6.07 -11.36 -10.43
C TYR A 19 -6.63 -10.06 -9.84
N VAL A 20 -5.79 -9.09 -9.49
CA VAL A 20 -6.28 -7.79 -9.03
C VAL A 20 -7.01 -7.06 -10.17
N ALA A 21 -6.50 -7.12 -11.41
CA ALA A 21 -7.16 -6.54 -12.58
C ALA A 21 -8.53 -7.17 -12.86
N GLN A 22 -8.63 -8.50 -12.80
CA GLN A 22 -9.89 -9.23 -13.00
C GLN A 22 -10.91 -8.88 -11.92
N VAL A 23 -10.49 -8.78 -10.65
CA VAL A 23 -11.37 -8.32 -9.57
C VAL A 23 -11.83 -6.89 -9.82
N ALA A 24 -10.94 -5.98 -10.19
CA ALA A 24 -11.29 -4.59 -10.49
C ALA A 24 -12.32 -4.49 -11.63
N ASN A 25 -12.13 -5.28 -12.70
CA ASN A 25 -13.03 -5.36 -13.84
C ASN A 25 -14.39 -6.00 -13.52
N TRP A 26 -14.45 -6.85 -12.49
CA TRP A 26 -15.69 -7.43 -11.99
C TRP A 26 -16.52 -6.43 -11.17
N LEU A 27 -15.91 -5.41 -10.57
CA LEU A 27 -16.62 -4.48 -9.67
C LEU A 27 -17.86 -3.80 -10.30
N PRO A 28 -17.84 -3.27 -11.54
CA PRO A 28 -19.00 -2.58 -12.12
C PRO A 28 -20.26 -3.42 -12.21
N SER A 29 -20.13 -4.69 -12.61
CA SER A 29 -21.28 -5.59 -12.82
C SER A 29 -21.55 -6.51 -11.64
N GLY A 30 -20.50 -6.87 -10.90
CA GLY A 30 -20.56 -7.87 -9.85
C GLY A 30 -20.78 -7.29 -8.47
N LEU A 31 -20.11 -6.19 -8.11
CA LEU A 31 -20.20 -5.63 -6.76
C LEU A 31 -21.65 -5.23 -6.38
N PRO A 32 -22.47 -4.60 -7.25
CA PRO A 32 -23.86 -4.27 -6.90
C PRO A 32 -24.69 -5.49 -6.48
N SER A 33 -24.41 -6.66 -7.05
CA SER A 33 -25.18 -7.89 -6.79
C SER A 33 -24.93 -8.49 -5.39
N VAL A 34 -23.84 -8.10 -4.73
CA VAL A 34 -23.45 -8.63 -3.40
C VAL A 34 -23.57 -7.59 -2.30
N LEU A 35 -23.94 -6.34 -2.63
CA LEU A 35 -24.15 -5.28 -1.66
C LEU A 35 -25.58 -5.31 -1.11
N PRO A 36 -25.80 -4.83 0.13
CA PRO A 36 -27.15 -4.55 0.62
C PRO A 36 -27.87 -3.58 -0.31
N ALA A 37 -29.20 -3.71 -0.44
CA ALA A 37 -30.00 -2.88 -1.35
C ALA A 37 -29.90 -1.35 -1.10
N THR A 38 -29.43 -0.94 0.07
CA THR A 38 -29.24 0.46 0.45
C THR A 38 -27.82 0.98 0.23
N VAL A 39 -26.94 0.20 -0.40
CA VAL A 39 -25.53 0.54 -0.60
C VAL A 39 -25.19 0.50 -2.07
N GLU A 40 -24.71 1.63 -2.60
CA GLU A 40 -24.24 1.74 -3.98
C GLU A 40 -22.71 1.87 -4.00
N PRO A 41 -22.01 1.15 -4.90
CA PRO A 41 -20.57 1.28 -5.04
C PRO A 41 -20.21 2.56 -5.80
N ASN A 42 -19.21 3.30 -5.31
CA ASN A 42 -18.64 4.44 -6.03
C ASN A 42 -17.29 4.07 -6.65
N LEU A 43 -17.32 3.63 -7.91
CA LEU A 43 -16.11 3.20 -8.62
C LEU A 43 -15.23 4.36 -9.10
N GLY A 44 -15.72 5.60 -9.03
CA GLY A 44 -14.89 6.80 -9.19
C GLY A 44 -13.95 7.04 -8.01
N LYS A 45 -14.05 6.23 -6.95
CA LYS A 45 -13.22 6.30 -5.73
C LYS A 45 -12.55 4.95 -5.42
N LEU A 46 -12.15 4.21 -6.46
CA LEU A 46 -11.55 2.90 -6.30
C LEU A 46 -10.11 3.01 -5.79
N ALA A 47 -9.84 2.48 -4.60
CA ALA A 47 -8.49 2.36 -4.07
C ALA A 47 -8.00 0.90 -4.11
N VAL A 48 -6.71 0.70 -4.40
CA VAL A 48 -6.07 -0.61 -4.35
C VAL A 48 -5.03 -0.62 -3.23
N SER A 49 -5.13 -1.60 -2.35
CA SER A 49 -4.24 -1.75 -1.21
C SER A 49 -3.75 -3.19 -1.12
N GLY A 50 -2.52 -3.38 -0.66
CA GLY A 50 -1.98 -4.72 -0.43
C GLY A 50 -0.79 -4.73 0.51
N HIS A 51 -0.58 -5.89 1.14
CA HIS A 51 0.57 -6.15 1.99
C HIS A 51 1.66 -6.93 1.24
N SER A 52 2.94 -6.66 1.51
CA SER A 52 4.07 -7.46 0.97
C SER A 52 4.04 -7.54 -0.57
N ARG A 53 4.00 -8.75 -1.14
CA ARG A 53 3.78 -8.99 -2.57
C ARG A 53 2.49 -8.35 -3.08
N GLY A 54 1.40 -8.38 -2.31
CA GLY A 54 0.15 -7.73 -2.68
C GLY A 54 0.28 -6.22 -2.76
N GLY A 55 1.14 -5.61 -1.93
CA GLY A 55 1.49 -4.19 -2.04
C GLY A 55 2.20 -3.92 -3.37
N LYS A 56 3.15 -4.78 -3.76
CA LYS A 56 3.76 -4.71 -5.11
C LYS A 56 2.72 -4.83 -6.21
N SER A 57 1.78 -5.77 -6.10
CA SER A 57 0.73 -5.98 -7.11
C SER A 57 -0.17 -4.77 -7.26
N ALA A 58 -0.47 -4.05 -6.17
CA ALA A 58 -1.23 -2.80 -6.22
C ALA A 58 -0.51 -1.72 -7.07
N PHE A 59 0.78 -1.52 -6.83
CA PHE A 59 1.60 -0.60 -7.65
C PHE A 59 1.72 -1.08 -9.10
N ALA A 60 1.98 -2.37 -9.31
CA ALA A 60 2.14 -2.94 -10.64
C ALA A 60 0.88 -2.80 -11.49
N LEU A 61 -0.31 -3.04 -10.91
CA LEU A 61 -1.57 -2.81 -11.60
C LEU A 61 -1.73 -1.35 -12.00
N ALA A 62 -1.49 -0.41 -11.08
CA ALA A 62 -1.63 1.02 -11.36
C ALA A 62 -0.60 1.54 -12.37
N LEU A 63 0.57 0.90 -12.46
CA LEU A 63 1.60 1.19 -13.46
C LEU A 63 1.31 0.53 -14.82
N GLY A 64 0.23 -0.24 -14.96
CA GLY A 64 -0.17 -0.86 -16.23
C GLY A 64 0.55 -2.17 -16.56
N TYR A 65 1.04 -2.91 -15.56
CA TYR A 65 1.72 -4.20 -15.77
C TYR A 65 0.79 -5.42 -15.80
N ALA A 66 -0.53 -5.24 -15.73
CA ALA A 66 -1.47 -6.34 -15.91
C ALA A 66 -1.54 -6.74 -17.40
N GLU A 67 -1.56 -8.04 -17.69
CA GLU A 67 -1.90 -8.54 -19.03
C GLU A 67 -3.38 -8.33 -19.31
N THR A 68 -4.23 -8.46 -18.27
CA THR A 68 -5.64 -8.11 -18.33
C THR A 68 -5.78 -6.58 -18.21
N PRO A 69 -6.17 -5.85 -19.27
CA PRO A 69 -6.37 -4.41 -19.17
C PRO A 69 -7.57 -4.09 -18.29
N LEU A 70 -7.53 -2.95 -17.60
CA LEU A 70 -8.71 -2.44 -16.92
C LEU A 70 -9.78 -2.03 -17.95
N VAL A 71 -11.04 -2.39 -17.70
CA VAL A 71 -12.16 -2.02 -18.57
C VAL A 71 -12.48 -0.53 -18.45
N ASP A 72 -13.11 0.02 -19.49
CA ASP A 72 -13.57 1.41 -19.50
C ASP A 72 -14.45 1.71 -18.29
N GLY A 73 -14.18 2.83 -17.62
CA GLY A 73 -14.87 3.25 -16.40
C GLY A 73 -14.30 2.68 -15.10
N VAL A 74 -13.31 1.78 -15.15
CA VAL A 74 -12.55 1.35 -13.97
C VAL A 74 -11.23 2.10 -13.93
N THR A 75 -11.07 2.97 -12.94
CA THR A 75 -9.84 3.75 -12.74
C THR A 75 -9.41 3.68 -11.29
N ILE A 76 -8.12 3.41 -11.07
CA ILE A 76 -7.54 3.45 -9.73
C ILE A 76 -7.40 4.92 -9.32
N SER A 77 -7.96 5.29 -8.17
CA SER A 77 -7.97 6.65 -7.65
C SER A 77 -6.95 6.87 -6.53
N ALA A 78 -6.48 5.80 -5.89
CA ALA A 78 -5.49 5.86 -4.81
C ALA A 78 -4.82 4.49 -4.59
N ILE A 79 -3.59 4.50 -4.07
CA ILE A 79 -2.81 3.29 -3.76
C ILE A 79 -2.34 3.31 -2.31
N VAL A 80 -2.47 2.18 -1.63
CA VAL A 80 -1.85 1.96 -0.32
C VAL A 80 -0.92 0.73 -0.37
N GLY A 81 0.37 0.96 -0.23
CA GLY A 81 1.35 -0.11 -0.05
C GLY A 81 1.61 -0.38 1.43
N VAL A 82 1.12 -1.49 1.97
CA VAL A 82 1.41 -1.92 3.35
C VAL A 82 2.66 -2.81 3.34
N ASP A 83 3.78 -2.25 3.76
CA ASP A 83 5.10 -2.88 3.79
C ASP A 83 5.41 -3.66 2.50
N PRO A 84 5.32 -3.02 1.31
CA PRO A 84 5.39 -3.70 0.03
C PRO A 84 6.79 -4.30 -0.21
N VAL A 85 6.84 -5.44 -0.92
CA VAL A 85 8.08 -6.19 -1.19
C VAL A 85 8.17 -6.62 -2.65
N ALA A 86 9.26 -6.26 -3.32
CA ALA A 86 9.52 -6.55 -4.73
C ALA A 86 10.39 -7.79 -4.99
N GLY A 87 10.88 -8.47 -3.94
CA GLY A 87 11.64 -9.71 -4.09
C GLY A 87 12.51 -10.03 -2.88
N ARG A 88 13.54 -10.84 -3.09
CA ARG A 88 14.47 -11.29 -2.03
C ARG A 88 15.75 -10.45 -1.93
N SER A 89 16.05 -9.69 -2.97
CA SER A 89 17.14 -8.72 -3.07
C SER A 89 17.03 -7.99 -4.41
N LYS A 90 17.81 -6.91 -4.60
CA LYS A 90 17.89 -6.17 -5.86
C LYS A 90 18.08 -7.04 -7.11
N ASN A 91 18.93 -8.07 -6.99
CA ASN A 91 19.24 -9.03 -8.06
C ASN A 91 18.27 -10.23 -8.13
N ARG A 92 17.36 -10.37 -7.16
CA ARG A 92 16.35 -11.44 -7.08
C ARG A 92 14.95 -10.85 -6.90
N ARG A 93 14.61 -9.90 -7.77
CA ARG A 93 13.28 -9.31 -7.89
C ARG A 93 12.30 -10.31 -8.50
N THR A 94 11.04 -10.18 -8.12
CA THR A 94 9.92 -10.95 -8.67
C THR A 94 9.26 -10.14 -9.79
N ASP A 95 8.88 -10.79 -10.87
CA ASP A 95 8.18 -10.12 -11.98
C ASP A 95 6.75 -9.71 -11.56
N PRO A 96 6.17 -8.65 -12.15
CA PRO A 96 6.85 -7.64 -12.95
C PRO A 96 7.85 -6.83 -12.11
N ARG A 97 8.99 -6.48 -12.73
CA ARG A 97 10.07 -5.71 -12.09
C ARG A 97 9.78 -4.22 -12.17
N ILE A 98 8.93 -3.74 -11.27
CA ILE A 98 8.47 -2.35 -11.31
C ILE A 98 9.48 -1.34 -10.77
N LEU A 99 10.33 -1.73 -9.81
CA LEU A 99 11.36 -0.85 -9.23
C LEU A 99 12.46 -0.54 -10.26
N THR A 100 12.66 0.72 -10.58
CA THR A 100 13.73 1.22 -11.47
C THR A 100 14.95 1.69 -10.70
N TYR A 101 14.82 1.95 -9.39
CA TYR A 101 15.80 2.58 -8.50
C TYR A 101 16.10 4.06 -8.79
N GLU A 102 15.31 4.68 -9.66
CA GLU A 102 15.36 6.12 -9.93
C GLU A 102 14.29 6.84 -9.08
N PRO A 103 14.63 7.89 -8.32
CA PRO A 103 13.64 8.66 -7.59
C PRO A 103 12.51 9.16 -8.50
N HIS A 104 11.26 9.10 -8.01
CA HIS A 104 10.10 9.62 -8.74
C HIS A 104 9.87 8.96 -10.13
N SER A 105 10.31 7.72 -10.32
CA SER A 105 10.16 6.96 -11.56
C SER A 105 8.73 6.47 -11.81
N PHE A 106 7.94 6.22 -10.77
CA PHE A 106 6.58 5.74 -10.90
C PHE A 106 5.70 6.82 -11.52
N ASN A 107 5.30 6.59 -12.77
CA ASN A 107 4.44 7.50 -13.52
C ASN A 107 2.97 7.30 -13.12
N LEU A 108 2.67 7.56 -11.86
CA LEU A 108 1.34 7.48 -11.27
C LEU A 108 0.79 8.88 -11.06
N SER A 109 -0.43 9.14 -11.53
CA SER A 109 -1.16 10.40 -11.31
C SER A 109 -2.05 10.37 -10.05
N VAL A 110 -1.96 9.29 -9.28
CA VAL A 110 -2.80 9.03 -8.11
C VAL A 110 -2.02 9.20 -6.81
N PRO A 111 -2.68 9.60 -5.72
CA PRO A 111 -2.06 9.61 -4.40
C PRO A 111 -1.60 8.23 -3.95
N VAL A 112 -0.44 8.19 -3.29
CA VAL A 112 0.18 6.98 -2.75
C VAL A 112 0.42 7.14 -1.25
N SER A 113 0.08 6.12 -0.46
CA SER A 113 0.57 5.99 0.91
C SER A 113 1.32 4.67 1.09
N VAL A 114 2.56 4.77 1.56
CA VAL A 114 3.40 3.62 1.88
C VAL A 114 3.53 3.51 3.40
N ILE A 115 3.16 2.36 3.96
CA ILE A 115 3.20 2.09 5.40
C ILE A 115 4.21 0.98 5.64
N GLY A 116 5.45 1.32 5.97
CA GLY A 116 6.56 0.38 6.16
C GLY A 116 6.73 -0.10 7.60
N THR A 117 7.63 -1.08 7.80
CA THR A 117 8.04 -1.57 9.12
C THR A 117 9.54 -1.46 9.36
N GLY A 118 9.95 -1.14 10.58
CA GLY A 118 11.37 -0.95 10.92
C GLY A 118 12.16 -2.25 11.12
N LEU A 119 11.48 -3.37 11.34
CA LEU A 119 12.12 -4.68 11.55
C LEU A 119 12.00 -5.61 10.33
N GLY A 120 11.26 -5.23 9.28
CA GLY A 120 11.04 -6.05 8.09
C GLY A 120 12.33 -6.40 7.34
N ASN A 121 13.31 -5.49 7.33
CA ASN A 121 14.62 -5.68 6.71
C ASN A 121 15.61 -6.48 7.56
N LYS A 122 15.20 -6.96 8.74
CA LYS A 122 16.04 -7.78 9.61
C LYS A 122 15.63 -9.24 9.54
N GLY A 123 16.62 -10.12 9.45
CA GLY A 123 16.42 -11.55 9.64
C GLY A 123 15.97 -11.85 11.07
N LYS A 124 15.14 -12.88 11.23
CA LYS A 124 14.70 -13.36 12.55
C LYS A 124 15.85 -14.07 13.30
N SER A 125 16.70 -14.77 12.56
CA SER A 125 17.88 -15.49 13.04
C SER A 125 18.96 -15.46 11.95
N LEU A 126 20.17 -15.98 12.23
CA LEU A 126 21.25 -16.08 11.24
C LEU A 126 20.84 -16.92 10.00
N LEU A 127 19.92 -17.87 10.17
CA LEU A 127 19.46 -18.78 9.11
C LEU A 127 18.15 -18.32 8.44
N THR A 128 17.50 -17.28 8.98
CA THR A 128 16.21 -16.81 8.48
C THR A 128 16.37 -15.44 7.83
N PRO A 129 16.28 -15.33 6.49
CA PRO A 129 16.49 -14.06 5.80
C PRO A 129 15.42 -13.03 6.18
N PRO A 130 15.66 -11.73 5.93
CA PRO A 130 14.65 -10.69 6.07
C PRO A 130 13.42 -10.96 5.21
N CYS A 131 12.25 -10.56 5.69
CA CYS A 131 11.00 -10.67 4.94
C CYS A 131 10.74 -9.49 4.01
N ALA A 132 11.28 -8.31 4.36
CA ALA A 132 11.27 -7.10 3.53
C ALA A 132 12.70 -6.55 3.41
N PRO A 133 13.60 -7.24 2.68
CA PRO A 133 15.00 -6.85 2.55
C PRO A 133 15.17 -5.43 2.01
N ASP A 134 16.27 -4.78 2.38
CA ASP A 134 16.67 -3.50 1.81
C ASP A 134 16.77 -3.59 0.27
N GLU A 135 16.62 -2.46 -0.41
CA GLU A 135 16.57 -2.33 -1.87
C GLU A 135 15.36 -3.00 -2.56
N VAL A 136 14.45 -3.66 -1.84
CA VAL A 136 13.23 -4.24 -2.43
C VAL A 136 12.01 -4.07 -1.53
N ASN A 137 12.09 -3.20 -0.53
CA ASN A 137 11.02 -2.96 0.44
C ASN A 137 10.40 -1.57 0.28
N HIS A 138 9.50 -1.24 1.21
CA HIS A 138 8.77 0.01 1.31
C HIS A 138 9.59 1.30 1.06
N VAL A 139 10.89 1.32 1.36
CA VAL A 139 11.75 2.49 1.13
C VAL A 139 11.85 2.79 -0.36
N GLU A 140 12.09 1.78 -1.20
CA GLU A 140 12.19 1.96 -2.65
C GLU A 140 10.83 2.32 -3.26
N PHE A 141 9.75 1.69 -2.79
CA PHE A 141 8.40 2.03 -3.26
C PHE A 141 8.03 3.49 -3.00
N TYR A 142 8.38 4.02 -1.82
CA TYR A 142 8.18 5.43 -1.54
C TYR A 142 9.10 6.34 -2.36
N ARG A 143 10.39 6.02 -2.43
CA ARG A 143 11.39 6.79 -3.19
C ARG A 143 11.02 6.94 -4.66
N GLU A 144 10.49 5.88 -5.26
CA GLU A 144 10.08 5.86 -6.67
C GLU A 144 8.71 6.53 -6.89
N SER A 145 7.92 6.74 -5.83
CA SER A 145 6.62 7.42 -5.92
C SER A 145 6.76 8.92 -6.22
N ARG A 146 5.77 9.46 -6.92
CA ARG A 146 5.62 10.90 -7.20
C ARG A 146 4.65 11.54 -6.22
N ALA A 147 4.73 12.87 -6.12
CA ALA A 147 3.73 13.64 -5.39
C ALA A 147 2.31 13.41 -5.96
N PRO A 148 1.27 13.33 -5.11
CA PRO A 148 1.34 13.26 -3.65
C PRO A 148 1.66 11.84 -3.14
N ALA A 149 2.70 11.72 -2.31
CA ALA A 149 3.07 10.46 -1.68
C ALA A 149 3.41 10.64 -0.20
N SER A 150 3.16 9.62 0.62
CA SER A 150 3.59 9.58 2.03
C SER A 150 4.25 8.27 2.40
N HIS A 151 5.07 8.34 3.44
CA HIS A 151 5.76 7.20 4.03
C HIS A 151 5.66 7.24 5.55
N PHE A 152 5.11 6.18 6.13
CA PHE A 152 5.04 6.00 7.58
C PHE A 152 5.77 4.72 7.95
N VAL A 153 6.73 4.78 8.87
CA VAL A 153 7.47 3.58 9.31
C VAL A 153 7.15 3.24 10.76
N ALA A 154 6.46 2.12 10.99
CA ALA A 154 6.30 1.58 12.34
C ALA A 154 7.62 0.96 12.81
N SER A 155 8.47 1.75 13.48
CA SER A 155 9.90 1.44 13.66
C SER A 155 10.16 0.17 14.48
N ASP A 156 9.26 -0.11 15.42
CA ASP A 156 9.44 -1.19 16.40
C ASP A 156 8.69 -2.48 16.01
N TYR A 157 8.09 -2.49 14.82
CA TYR A 157 7.27 -3.57 14.30
C TYR A 157 7.94 -4.27 13.11
N GLY A 158 7.57 -5.52 12.89
CA GLY A 158 8.04 -6.34 11.79
C GLY A 158 6.98 -6.63 10.74
N HIS A 159 7.45 -7.23 9.65
CA HIS A 159 6.70 -7.40 8.40
C HIS A 159 5.34 -8.11 8.52
N MET A 160 5.09 -8.85 9.60
CA MET A 160 3.84 -9.61 9.79
C MET A 160 2.97 -9.05 10.92
N ASP A 161 3.40 -7.99 11.63
CA ASP A 161 2.73 -7.54 12.85
C ASP A 161 1.44 -6.76 12.59
N MET A 162 1.16 -6.37 11.35
CA MET A 162 -0.08 -5.74 10.91
C MET A 162 -1.16 -6.75 10.49
N LEU A 163 -0.79 -8.02 10.28
CA LEU A 163 -1.74 -9.05 9.89
C LEU A 163 -2.53 -9.55 11.09
N ASN A 164 -3.71 -10.10 10.83
CA ASN A 164 -4.48 -10.86 11.81
C ASN A 164 -3.68 -12.09 12.28
N ASP A 165 -4.02 -12.63 13.44
CA ASP A 165 -3.25 -13.70 14.06
C ASP A 165 -3.28 -14.96 13.18
N TRP A 166 -2.15 -15.24 12.52
CA TRP A 166 -1.97 -16.35 11.59
C TRP A 166 -0.66 -17.09 11.89
N PHE A 167 -0.67 -18.41 11.70
CA PHE A 167 0.43 -19.30 12.09
C PHE A 167 1.76 -19.04 11.34
N LEU A 168 1.71 -18.46 10.13
CA LEU A 168 2.89 -18.10 9.32
C LEU A 168 3.67 -16.88 9.86
N GLY A 169 3.17 -16.18 10.89
CA GLY A 169 3.86 -15.06 11.51
C GLY A 169 5.22 -15.42 12.16
N MET A 170 5.57 -16.72 12.22
CA MET A 170 6.82 -17.20 12.80
C MET A 170 8.06 -17.01 11.92
N MET A 171 7.93 -16.69 10.63
CA MET A 171 9.08 -16.62 9.72
C MET A 171 9.79 -15.26 9.72
N CYS A 172 9.10 -14.19 10.11
CA CYS A 172 9.64 -12.83 10.08
C CYS A 172 10.07 -12.38 11.48
N ARG A 173 11.07 -11.49 11.54
CA ARG A 173 11.34 -10.76 12.77
C ARG A 173 10.09 -9.96 13.13
N SER A 174 9.65 -10.06 14.37
CA SER A 174 8.51 -9.33 14.92
C SER A 174 8.97 -8.34 15.98
N GLY A 175 8.15 -7.33 16.25
CA GLY A 175 8.28 -6.47 17.41
C GLY A 175 8.10 -7.24 18.72
N ARG A 176 8.58 -6.66 19.83
CA ARG A 176 8.40 -7.24 21.17
C ARG A 176 7.03 -6.92 21.77
N GLY A 177 6.37 -5.88 21.28
CA GLY A 177 5.09 -5.40 21.78
C GLY A 177 3.89 -6.11 21.17
N PRO A 178 2.67 -5.80 21.64
CA PRO A 178 1.44 -6.35 21.08
C PRO A 178 1.22 -5.86 19.63
N ARG A 179 0.58 -6.71 18.82
CA ARG A 179 0.20 -6.41 17.42
C ARG A 179 -1.02 -5.50 17.27
N GLY A 180 -1.89 -5.46 18.28
CA GLY A 180 -3.11 -4.64 18.27
C GLY A 180 -2.88 -3.16 17.96
N PRO A 181 -1.92 -2.48 18.62
CA PRO A 181 -1.54 -1.12 18.25
C PRO A 181 -1.08 -0.96 16.80
N MET A 182 -0.26 -1.88 16.26
CA MET A 182 0.16 -1.84 14.84
C MET A 182 -1.03 -1.94 13.88
N ARG A 183 -1.95 -2.88 14.13
CA ARG A 183 -3.19 -3.02 13.34
C ARG A 183 -4.02 -1.73 13.36
N ARG A 184 -4.15 -1.09 14.53
CA ARG A 184 -4.85 0.21 14.66
C ARG A 184 -4.12 1.34 13.95
N ALA A 185 -2.78 1.38 13.99
CA ALA A 185 -2.01 2.39 13.28
C ALA A 185 -2.20 2.27 11.76
N VAL A 186 -2.05 1.07 11.20
CA VAL A 186 -2.27 0.81 9.76
C VAL A 186 -3.70 1.18 9.38
N GLY A 187 -4.71 0.68 10.11
CA GLY A 187 -6.11 1.00 9.83
C GLY A 187 -6.41 2.50 9.90
N GLY A 188 -5.88 3.19 10.91
CA GLY A 188 -6.04 4.64 11.07
C GLY A 188 -5.42 5.42 9.92
N ILE A 189 -4.18 5.11 9.54
CA ILE A 189 -3.48 5.75 8.41
C ILE A 189 -4.25 5.51 7.10
N VAL A 190 -4.67 4.27 6.83
CA VAL A 190 -5.43 3.93 5.61
C VAL A 190 -6.73 4.71 5.55
N VAL A 191 -7.51 4.72 6.62
CA VAL A 191 -8.79 5.44 6.65
C VAL A 191 -8.59 6.94 6.50
N ALA A 192 -7.62 7.53 7.21
CA ALA A 192 -7.32 8.96 7.12
C ALA A 192 -6.87 9.35 5.70
N PHE A 193 -5.97 8.55 5.09
CA PHE A 193 -5.51 8.74 3.72
C PHE A 193 -6.65 8.68 2.70
N LEU A 194 -7.50 7.65 2.77
CA LEU A 194 -8.62 7.50 1.84
C LEU A 194 -9.64 8.63 1.99
N LYS A 195 -9.96 9.04 3.22
CA LYS A 195 -10.81 10.22 3.47
C LYS A 195 -10.20 11.50 2.90
N ALA A 196 -8.89 11.70 3.08
CA ALA A 196 -8.20 12.90 2.62
C ALA A 196 -8.24 13.06 1.09
N TYR A 197 -8.03 11.97 0.36
CA TYR A 197 -7.89 12.02 -1.10
C TYR A 197 -9.15 11.66 -1.87
N LEU A 198 -10.04 10.81 -1.33
CA LEU A 198 -11.27 10.40 -2.02
C LEU A 198 -12.49 11.19 -1.55
N GLU A 199 -12.42 11.87 -0.41
CA GLU A 199 -13.56 12.62 0.16
C GLU A 199 -13.22 14.06 0.52
N GLY A 200 -11.97 14.50 0.34
CA GLY A 200 -11.53 15.85 0.67
C GLY A 200 -11.43 16.14 2.18
N ARG A 201 -11.58 15.12 3.05
CA ARG A 201 -11.52 15.27 4.51
C ARG A 201 -10.11 15.03 5.02
N ARG A 202 -9.30 16.09 5.10
CA ARG A 202 -7.82 15.99 5.27
C ARG A 202 -7.32 16.06 6.71
N ASP A 203 -8.12 16.57 7.64
CA ASP A 203 -7.68 16.95 8.98
C ASP A 203 -7.01 15.79 9.74
N ASP A 204 -7.65 14.62 9.77
CA ASP A 204 -7.10 13.40 10.41
C ASP A 204 -5.74 13.00 9.81
N TYR A 205 -5.60 13.13 8.49
CA TYR A 205 -4.41 12.71 7.77
C TYR A 205 -3.24 13.68 7.98
N VAL A 206 -3.52 14.98 7.93
CA VAL A 206 -2.53 16.03 8.24
C VAL A 206 -2.08 15.90 9.69
N ALA A 207 -3.01 15.64 10.62
CA ALA A 207 -2.66 15.45 12.04
C ALA A 207 -1.69 14.28 12.26
N ILE A 208 -1.85 13.16 11.55
CA ILE A 208 -0.91 12.03 11.64
C ILE A 208 0.46 12.37 11.04
N LEU A 209 0.50 13.12 9.93
CA LEU A 209 1.75 13.56 9.29
C LEU A 209 2.54 14.53 10.18
N GLU A 210 1.87 15.52 10.76
CA GLU A 210 2.49 16.58 11.58
C GLU A 210 2.79 16.12 13.01
N ASN A 211 1.97 15.20 13.54
CA ASN A 211 2.15 14.64 14.87
C ASN A 211 2.15 13.09 14.83
N PRO A 212 3.28 12.47 14.41
CA PRO A 212 3.42 11.01 14.40
C PRO A 212 3.18 10.34 15.76
N LEU A 213 3.28 11.07 16.88
CA LEU A 213 3.01 10.57 18.22
C LEU A 213 1.52 10.36 18.51
N ALA A 214 0.62 10.87 17.66
CA ALA A 214 -0.81 10.59 17.74
C ALA A 214 -1.14 9.14 17.37
N ALA A 215 -0.26 8.46 16.64
CA ALA A 215 -0.43 7.06 16.31
C ALA A 215 -0.23 6.16 17.54
N PRO A 216 -0.92 5.01 17.62
CA PRO A 216 -0.76 4.07 18.74
C PRO A 216 0.58 3.31 18.72
N VAL A 217 1.47 3.62 17.77
CA VAL A 217 2.81 3.04 17.61
C VAL A 217 3.80 4.15 17.27
N LYS A 218 5.09 3.91 17.52
CA LYS A 218 6.15 4.81 17.08
C LYS A 218 6.26 4.79 15.55
N LEU A 219 5.89 5.91 14.93
CA LEU A 219 6.10 6.16 13.50
C LEU A 219 7.37 6.99 13.31
N SER A 220 8.41 6.40 12.71
CA SER A 220 9.69 7.06 12.48
C SER A 220 10.54 6.29 11.44
N PRO A 221 10.91 6.90 10.30
CA PRO A 221 10.52 8.24 9.86
C PRO A 221 9.04 8.33 9.44
N VAL A 222 8.56 9.57 9.36
CA VAL A 222 7.33 9.95 8.66
C VAL A 222 7.71 11.02 7.65
N ASP A 223 7.47 10.75 6.38
CA ASP A 223 7.83 11.64 5.28
C ASP A 223 6.64 11.83 4.33
N ASN A 224 6.60 12.97 3.65
CA ASN A 224 5.65 13.22 2.57
C ASN A 224 6.28 14.00 1.41
N ILE A 225 5.88 13.64 0.20
CA ILE A 225 6.16 14.39 -1.03
C ILE A 225 4.87 15.14 -1.38
N VAL A 226 4.87 16.45 -1.16
CA VAL A 226 3.74 17.32 -1.54
C VAL A 226 3.89 17.77 -3.00
N PRO A 227 2.78 18.01 -3.73
CA PRO A 227 2.86 18.63 -5.05
C PRO A 227 3.55 20.01 -4.94
N TYR A 228 4.42 20.34 -5.90
CA TYR A 228 5.16 21.61 -5.96
C TYR A 228 4.24 22.86 -5.80
N ALA A 229 2.96 22.75 -6.17
CA ALA A 229 1.95 23.80 -6.00
C ALA A 229 1.61 24.13 -4.53
N THR A 230 2.12 23.39 -3.55
CA THR A 230 1.86 23.63 -2.11
C THR A 230 2.97 24.44 -1.43
N LEU A 231 4.10 24.69 -2.11
CA LEU A 231 5.24 25.45 -1.57
C LEU A 231 5.32 26.91 -2.07
N ALA A 232 4.42 27.30 -2.98
CA ALA A 232 4.31 28.65 -3.48
C ALA A 232 2.86 29.15 -3.35
N GLY A 233 2.56 29.78 -2.21
CA GLY A 233 1.39 30.64 -2.08
C GLY A 233 0.34 30.14 -1.09
N GLY A 234 0.15 30.92 -0.02
CA GLY A 234 -1.14 30.96 0.65
C GLY A 234 -2.25 31.29 -0.37
N GLY A 235 -3.43 30.71 -0.13
CA GLY A 235 -4.62 30.95 -0.95
C GLY A 235 -5.05 29.72 -1.73
N LEU A 236 -5.91 28.91 -1.10
CA LEU A 236 -6.79 27.98 -1.79
C LEU A 236 -7.60 28.75 -2.86
N ASN A 237 -7.52 28.30 -4.10
CA ASN A 237 -8.65 28.35 -5.01
C ASN A 237 -8.78 26.99 -5.69
N LEU A 238 -9.68 26.16 -5.16
CA LEU A 238 -10.35 25.15 -5.96
C LEU A 238 -11.24 25.91 -6.95
N ALA A 239 -10.88 25.88 -8.23
CA ALA A 239 -11.83 26.11 -9.30
C ALA A 239 -11.93 24.84 -10.14
N ALA A 240 -13.16 24.35 -10.19
CA ALA A 240 -13.72 23.32 -11.03
C ALA A 240 -13.09 23.19 -12.44
N ALA A 241 -12.91 21.94 -12.86
CA ALA A 241 -13.34 21.40 -14.15
C ALA A 241 -13.41 19.87 -14.06
#